data_AF-A0A7M2CC44-F1
#
_entry.id   AF-A0A7M2CC44-F1
#
_cell.length_a   1.000
_cell.length_b   1.000
_cell.length_c   1.000
_cell.angle_alpha   90.00
_cell.angle_beta   90.00
_cell.angle_gamma   90.00
#
_symmetry.space_group_name_H-M   'P 1'
#
loop_
_entity.id
_entity.type
_entity.pdbx_description
1 polymer ?
#
loop_
_entity_poly.entity_id
_entity_poly.type
_entity_poly.pdbx_seq_one_letter_code
_entity_poly.pdbx_strand_id
1 'polypeptide(L)'
;MTEPDELIDDDGYPTDEALNHLRTFNGTAEEMVAYVRSLMHNGRSMLEDYTNDYGRPEKRLTLITGGWSGCESVIGTLSETMFHLMFWESSHRGGKHTFNFSQAQWEMSLHWGIAAPPAPAQTS
;
A
#
# COMPACT_ATOMS: atom_id res chain seq x y z
N MET A 1 -13.41 2.37 -12.79
CA MET A 1 -11.99 2.62 -13.10
C MET A 1 -11.84 4.11 -12.92
N THR A 2 -11.37 4.51 -11.75
CA THR A 2 -11.22 5.91 -11.34
C THR A 2 -9.95 6.45 -11.98
N GLU A 3 -10.00 7.61 -12.63
CA GLU A 3 -8.85 8.15 -13.36
C GLU A 3 -7.77 8.62 -12.37
N PRO A 4 -6.47 8.55 -12.72
CA PRO A 4 -5.38 8.90 -11.79
C PRO A 4 -5.44 10.35 -11.27
N ASP A 5 -6.10 11.26 -12.01
CA ASP A 5 -6.34 12.67 -11.66
C ASP A 5 -7.34 12.83 -10.48
N GLU A 6 -8.09 11.78 -10.13
CA GLU A 6 -9.02 11.80 -8.97
C GLU A 6 -8.36 11.25 -7.69
N LEU A 7 -7.22 10.57 -7.82
CA LEU A 7 -6.52 9.94 -6.70
C LEU A 7 -5.50 10.87 -6.04
N ILE A 8 -4.94 11.79 -6.81
CA ILE A 8 -3.95 12.77 -6.40
C ILE A 8 -4.55 14.16 -6.63
N ASP A 9 -4.49 15.02 -5.62
CA ASP A 9 -4.96 16.41 -5.73
C ASP A 9 -3.95 17.32 -6.48
N ASP A 10 -4.35 18.57 -6.71
CA ASP A 10 -3.54 19.57 -7.41
C ASP A 10 -2.17 19.84 -6.75
N ASP A 11 -2.03 19.54 -5.46
CA ASP A 11 -0.80 19.72 -4.67
C ASP A 11 0.09 18.45 -4.67
N GLY A 12 -0.34 17.37 -5.34
CA GLY A 12 0.41 16.12 -5.41
C GLY A 12 0.23 15.22 -4.18
N TYR A 13 -0.82 15.42 -3.39
CA TYR A 13 -1.18 14.59 -2.25
C TYR A 13 -2.27 13.57 -2.62
N PRO A 14 -2.26 12.37 -2.02
CA PRO A 14 -3.38 11.46 -2.15
C PRO A 14 -4.65 12.09 -1.57
N THR A 15 -5.76 12.00 -2.30
CA THR A 15 -7.06 12.49 -1.81
C THR A 15 -7.53 11.67 -0.61
N ASP A 16 -8.39 12.27 0.22
CA ASP A 16 -8.99 11.56 1.36
C ASP A 16 -9.81 10.34 0.90
N GLU A 17 -10.47 10.42 -0.26
CA GLU A 17 -11.18 9.30 -0.86
C GLU A 17 -10.21 8.16 -1.22
N ALA A 18 -9.04 8.49 -1.78
CA ALA A 18 -8.03 7.50 -2.11
C ALA A 18 -7.45 6.81 -0.87
N LEU A 19 -7.15 7.57 0.18
CA LEU A 19 -6.71 7.01 1.45
C LEU A 19 -7.81 6.16 2.11
N ASN A 20 -9.06 6.57 2.02
CA ASN A 20 -10.18 5.79 2.52
C ASN A 20 -10.34 4.47 1.76
N HIS A 21 -10.23 4.50 0.42
CA HIS A 21 -10.26 3.30 -0.39
C HIS A 21 -9.11 2.35 -0.04
N LEU A 22 -7.91 2.87 0.27
CA LEU A 22 -6.80 2.06 0.78
C LEU A 22 -7.14 1.36 2.11
N ARG A 23 -7.82 2.06 3.03
CA ARG A 23 -8.26 1.49 4.33
C ARG A 23 -9.32 0.41 4.20
N THR A 24 -10.09 0.41 3.12
CA THR A 24 -11.19 -0.54 2.89
C THR A 24 -10.94 -1.42 1.67
N PHE A 25 -9.68 -1.51 1.22
CA PHE A 25 -9.35 -2.15 -0.04
C PHE A 25 -9.73 -3.64 -0.02
N ASN A 26 -10.41 -4.08 -1.07
CA ASN A 26 -10.77 -5.48 -1.29
C ASN A 26 -10.42 -5.86 -2.74
N GLY A 27 -9.62 -6.91 -2.90
CA GLY A 27 -9.09 -7.31 -4.20
C GLY A 27 -7.93 -8.28 -4.02
N THR A 28 -7.13 -8.49 -5.07
CA THR A 28 -5.90 -9.27 -4.97
C THR A 28 -4.77 -8.45 -4.33
N ALA A 29 -3.73 -9.12 -3.83
CA ALA A 29 -2.52 -8.42 -3.36
C ALA A 29 -1.86 -7.63 -4.51
N GLU A 30 -1.90 -8.15 -5.74
CA GLU A 30 -1.46 -7.45 -6.94
C GLU A 30 -2.20 -6.12 -7.15
N GLU A 31 -3.53 -6.14 -7.08
CA GLU A 31 -4.35 -4.93 -7.27
C GLU A 31 -4.07 -3.91 -6.16
N MET A 32 -3.90 -4.37 -4.92
CA MET A 32 -3.53 -3.48 -3.80
C MET A 32 -2.15 -2.85 -4.02
N VAL A 33 -1.17 -3.63 -4.49
CA VAL A 33 0.16 -3.13 -4.81
C VAL A 33 0.11 -2.12 -5.95
N ALA A 34 -0.64 -2.39 -7.02
CA ALA A 34 -0.83 -1.44 -8.11
C ALA A 34 -1.47 -0.14 -7.61
N TYR A 35 -2.46 -0.24 -6.73
CA TYR A 35 -3.14 0.90 -6.14
C TYR A 35 -2.20 1.74 -5.27
N VAL A 36 -1.51 1.13 -4.29
CA VAL A 36 -0.52 1.83 -3.45
C VAL A 36 0.54 2.53 -4.30
N ARG A 37 1.03 1.87 -5.36
CA ARG A 37 2.03 2.46 -6.25
C ARG A 37 1.52 3.70 -6.98
N SER A 38 0.24 3.76 -7.34
CA SER A 38 -0.37 4.95 -7.93
C SER A 38 -0.44 6.14 -6.95
N LEU A 39 -0.50 5.87 -5.64
CA LEU A 39 -0.56 6.90 -4.60
C LEU A 39 0.82 7.43 -4.16
N MET A 40 1.91 6.75 -4.53
CA MET A 40 3.29 7.12 -4.16
C MET A 40 3.85 8.26 -5.01
N HIS A 41 3.06 9.31 -5.21
CA HIS A 41 3.45 10.52 -5.95
C HIS A 41 4.56 11.28 -5.21
N ASN A 42 5.55 11.79 -5.95
CA ASN A 42 6.81 12.40 -5.43
C ASN A 42 7.69 11.48 -4.56
N GLY A 43 7.29 10.23 -4.34
CA GLY A 43 8.11 9.17 -3.77
C GLY A 43 8.70 8.25 -4.83
N ARG A 44 9.09 7.05 -4.41
CA ARG A 44 9.52 5.99 -5.32
C ARG A 44 8.87 4.67 -4.94
N SER A 45 8.43 3.93 -5.95
CA SER A 45 8.00 2.54 -5.79
C SER A 45 8.75 1.63 -6.78
N MET A 46 9.08 0.43 -6.33
CA MET A 46 9.79 -0.58 -7.12
C MET A 46 9.21 -1.94 -6.79
N LEU A 47 8.82 -2.68 -7.82
CA LEU A 47 8.32 -4.06 -7.72
C LEU A 47 9.28 -4.96 -8.47
N GLU A 48 9.84 -5.94 -7.80
CA GLU A 48 10.87 -6.83 -8.33
C GLU A 48 10.50 -8.29 -8.08
N ASP A 49 10.75 -9.15 -9.06
CA ASP A 49 10.79 -10.59 -8.85
C ASP A 49 12.15 -10.96 -8.26
N TYR A 50 12.17 -11.78 -7.21
CA TYR A 50 13.40 -12.27 -6.61
C TYR A 50 13.24 -13.69 -6.09
N THR A 51 14.36 -14.37 -5.90
CA THR A 51 14.38 -15.70 -5.28
C THR A 51 14.81 -15.55 -3.82
N ASN A 52 14.00 -16.05 -2.89
CA ASN A 52 14.34 -16.00 -1.48
C ASN A 52 15.50 -16.97 -1.13
N ASP A 53 15.98 -16.93 0.11
CA ASP A 53 17.11 -17.75 0.58
C ASP A 53 16.85 -19.26 0.49
N TYR A 54 15.58 -19.68 0.34
CA TYR A 54 15.15 -21.07 0.17
C TYR A 54 14.95 -21.47 -1.29
N GLY A 55 15.34 -20.63 -2.25
CA GLY A 55 15.21 -20.92 -3.67
C GLY A 55 13.79 -20.77 -4.21
N ARG A 56 12.87 -20.11 -3.48
CA ARG A 56 11.48 -19.94 -3.90
C ARG A 56 11.26 -18.58 -4.57
N PRO A 57 10.47 -18.51 -5.66
CA PRO A 57 10.14 -17.25 -6.29
C PRO A 57 9.23 -16.42 -5.38
N GLU A 58 9.59 -15.17 -5.21
CA GLU A 58 8.85 -14.16 -4.46
C GLU A 58 8.84 -12.84 -5.23
N LYS A 59 7.90 -11.97 -4.86
CA LYS A 59 7.88 -10.57 -5.28
C LYS A 59 8.28 -9.69 -4.11
N ARG A 60 8.99 -8.62 -4.41
CA ARG A 60 9.37 -7.59 -3.43
C ARG A 60 8.84 -6.24 -3.87
N LEU A 61 8.04 -5.62 -3.01
CA LEU A 61 7.66 -4.22 -3.14
C LEU A 61 8.55 -3.38 -2.23
N THR A 62 9.27 -2.43 -2.82
CA THR A 62 9.98 -1.37 -2.11
C THR A 62 9.27 -0.05 -2.33
N LEU A 63 8.88 0.60 -1.22
CA LEU A 63 8.30 1.94 -1.20
C LEU A 63 9.26 2.90 -0.50
N ILE A 64 9.47 4.09 -1.06
CA ILE A 64 10.34 5.12 -0.49
C ILE A 64 9.57 6.43 -0.48
N THR A 65 9.31 6.98 0.71
CA THR A 65 8.57 8.25 0.85
C THR A 65 9.39 9.46 0.42
N GLY A 66 10.72 9.40 0.57
CA GLY A 66 11.61 10.52 0.25
C GLY A 66 11.40 11.75 1.15
N GLY A 67 10.67 11.61 2.25
CA GLY A 67 10.24 12.73 3.11
C GLY A 67 9.07 13.53 2.54
N TRP A 68 8.37 13.03 1.53
CA TRP A 68 7.12 13.64 1.07
C TRP A 68 5.96 13.20 1.96
N SER A 69 5.30 14.17 2.59
CA SER A 69 4.18 13.98 3.52
C SER A 69 2.99 13.24 2.90
N GLY A 70 2.73 13.41 1.61
CA GLY A 70 1.71 12.64 0.89
C GLY A 70 2.03 11.15 0.87
N CYS A 71 3.27 10.78 0.55
CA CYS A 71 3.72 9.39 0.59
C CYS A 71 3.73 8.83 2.03
N GLU A 72 4.08 9.65 3.02
CA GLU A 72 4.01 9.26 4.43
C GLU A 72 2.57 8.97 4.87
N SER A 73 1.59 9.69 4.34
CA SER A 73 0.16 9.43 4.59
C SER A 73 -0.30 8.09 3.99
N VAL A 74 0.20 7.74 2.79
CA VAL A 74 -0.03 6.41 2.18
C VAL A 74 0.56 5.31 3.04
N ILE A 75 1.82 5.44 3.47
CA ILE A 75 2.48 4.45 4.32
C ILE A 75 1.81 4.33 5.67
N GLY A 76 1.46 5.45 6.30
CA GLY A 76 0.74 5.48 7.57
C GLY A 76 -0.57 4.71 7.48
N THR A 77 -1.36 5.01 6.45
CA THR A 77 -2.63 4.30 6.18
C THR A 77 -2.40 2.83 5.89
N LEU A 78 -1.42 2.49 5.06
CA LEU A 78 -1.06 1.10 4.74
C LEU A 78 -0.66 0.33 6.00
N SER A 79 0.04 0.96 6.95
CA SER A 79 0.52 0.32 8.18
C SER A 79 -0.58 -0.19 9.10
N GLU A 80 -1.80 0.33 8.94
CA GLU A 80 -2.98 -0.07 9.71
C GLU A 80 -3.74 -1.25 9.08
N THR A 81 -3.34 -1.67 7.86
CA THR A 81 -4.06 -2.67 7.07
C THR A 81 -3.59 -4.10 7.35
N MET A 82 -4.46 -5.07 7.07
CA MET A 82 -4.12 -6.50 7.09
C MET A 82 -3.00 -6.84 6.09
N PHE A 83 -2.93 -6.10 4.98
CA PHE A 83 -1.84 -6.20 4.01
C PHE A 83 -0.48 -5.95 4.65
N HIS A 84 -0.34 -4.87 5.43
CA HIS A 84 0.92 -4.58 6.11
C HIS A 84 1.25 -5.65 7.16
N LEU A 85 0.26 -6.09 7.94
CA LEU A 85 0.47 -7.14 8.94
C LEU A 85 1.03 -8.44 8.34
N MET A 86 0.59 -8.82 7.14
CA MET A 86 1.01 -10.07 6.51
C MET A 86 2.33 -9.97 5.73
N PHE A 87 2.59 -8.85 5.06
CA PHE A 87 3.64 -8.79 4.04
C PHE A 87 4.81 -7.89 4.40
N TRP A 88 4.69 -7.10 5.47
CA TRP A 88 5.77 -6.22 5.90
C TRP A 88 7.01 -7.02 6.31
N GLU A 89 8.17 -6.61 5.78
CA GLU A 89 9.46 -7.19 6.12
C GLU A 89 10.35 -6.21 6.90
N SER A 90 10.47 -4.97 6.41
CA SER A 90 11.34 -3.98 7.05
C SER A 90 10.92 -2.54 6.78
N SER A 91 11.30 -1.66 7.71
CA SER A 91 11.20 -0.21 7.60
C SER A 91 12.53 0.41 7.99
N HIS A 92 13.02 1.38 7.22
CA HIS A 92 14.29 2.05 7.46
C HIS A 92 14.10 3.56 7.57
N ARG A 93 15.01 4.21 8.32
CA ARG A 93 15.09 5.68 8.37
C ARG A 93 15.27 6.22 6.95
N GLY A 94 14.61 7.33 6.64
CA GLY A 94 14.51 7.87 5.28
C GLY A 94 13.30 7.36 4.49
N GLY A 95 12.37 6.65 5.16
CA GLY A 95 11.06 6.33 4.61
C GLY A 95 11.03 5.15 3.65
N LYS A 96 11.99 4.23 3.76
CA LYS A 96 12.02 3.00 2.95
C LYS A 96 11.26 1.87 3.66
N HIS A 97 10.29 1.28 2.98
CA HIS A 97 9.49 0.14 3.43
C HIS A 97 9.58 -0.99 2.42
N THR A 98 9.78 -2.21 2.91
CA THR A 98 9.92 -3.42 2.09
C THR A 98 8.83 -4.41 2.45
N PHE A 99 8.17 -4.96 1.44
CA PHE A 99 7.17 -6.01 1.56
C PHE A 99 7.52 -7.17 0.64
N ASN A 100 7.32 -8.40 1.11
CA ASN A 100 7.60 -9.61 0.33
C ASN A 100 6.35 -10.48 0.20
N PHE A 101 6.19 -11.11 -0.96
CA PHE A 101 5.03 -11.94 -1.29
C PHE A 101 5.51 -13.23 -1.95
N SER A 102 5.03 -14.38 -1.48
CA SER A 102 5.09 -15.60 -2.29
C SER A 102 4.14 -15.52 -3.48
N GLN A 103 4.35 -16.37 -4.49
CA GLN A 103 3.45 -16.44 -5.65
C GLN A 103 1.98 -16.68 -5.24
N ALA A 104 1.72 -17.60 -4.31
CA ALA A 104 0.36 -17.87 -3.84
C ALA A 104 -0.28 -16.66 -3.12
N GLN A 105 0.51 -15.87 -2.40
CA GLN A 105 0.03 -14.66 -1.73
C GLN A 105 -0.24 -13.52 -2.71
N TRP A 106 0.50 -13.45 -3.82
CA TRP A 106 0.33 -12.43 -4.86
C TRP A 106 -1.08 -12.48 -5.49
N GLU A 107 -1.58 -13.68 -5.72
CA GLU A 107 -2.88 -13.95 -6.32
C GLU A 107 -4.01 -14.03 -5.27
N MET A 108 -3.66 -14.01 -3.98
CA MET A 108 -4.64 -14.09 -2.90
C MET A 108 -5.55 -12.87 -2.91
N SER A 109 -6.86 -13.09 -2.79
CA SER A 109 -7.85 -12.03 -2.69
C SER A 109 -8.52 -12.04 -1.32
N LEU A 110 -8.49 -10.88 -0.65
CA LEU A 110 -9.04 -10.66 0.69
C LEU A 110 -9.55 -9.22 0.82
N HIS A 111 -10.28 -8.98 1.91
CA HIS A 111 -10.41 -7.64 2.47
C HIS A 111 -9.10 -7.29 3.16
N TRP A 112 -8.27 -6.52 2.47
CA TRP A 112 -6.93 -6.16 2.91
C TRP A 112 -6.92 -4.99 3.88
N GLY A 113 -7.99 -4.20 3.90
CA GLY A 113 -8.19 -3.06 4.77
C GLY A 113 -8.15 -3.36 6.26
N ILE A 114 -8.58 -2.40 7.08
CA ILE A 114 -8.66 -2.58 8.54
C ILE A 114 -9.68 -3.68 8.85
N ALA A 115 -9.33 -4.59 9.76
CA ALA A 115 -10.13 -5.78 10.13
C ALA A 115 -11.52 -5.47 10.70
N ALA A 116 -11.83 -4.20 10.97
CA ALA A 116 -13.17 -3.66 11.10
C ALA A 116 -13.19 -2.26 10.49
N PRO A 117 -14.21 -1.87 9.71
CA PRO A 117 -14.38 -0.46 9.35
C PRO A 117 -14.42 0.37 10.64
N PRO A 118 -13.83 1.59 10.67
CA PRO A 118 -14.04 2.49 11.79
C PRO A 118 -15.55 2.64 11.98
N ALA A 119 -16.02 2.51 13.24
CA ALA A 119 -17.43 2.75 13.55
C ALA A 119 -17.83 4.11 12.97
N PRO A 120 -19.01 4.22 12.31
CA PRO A 120 -19.42 5.49 11.72
C PRO A 120 -19.34 6.58 12.77
N ALA A 121 -18.72 7.71 12.40
CA ALA A 121 -18.63 8.87 13.27
C ALA A 121 -20.04 9.23 13.74
N GLN A 122 -20.31 9.06 15.04
CA GLN A 122 -21.61 9.42 15.59
C GLN A 122 -21.76 10.94 15.45
N THR A 123 -22.55 11.36 14.48
CA THR A 123 -22.96 12.76 14.37
C THR A 123 -23.88 13.05 15.56
N SER A 124 -23.41 13.92 16.47
CA SER A 124 -24.21 14.42 17.60
C SER A 124 -25.20 15.48 17.15
#